data_AF-A0A1V5BT54-F1
#
_entry.id   AF-A0A1V5BT54-F1
#
_cell.length_a   1.000
_cell.length_b   1.000
_cell.length_c   1.000
_cell.angle_alpha   90.00
_cell.angle_beta   90.00
_cell.angle_gamma   90.00
#
_symmetry.space_group_name_H-M   'P 1'
#
loop_
_entity.id
_entity.type
_entity.pdbx_description
1 polymer ?
#
loop_
_entity_poly.entity_id
_entity_poly.type
_entity_poly.pdbx_seq_one_letter_code
_entity_poly.pdbx_strand_id
1 'polypeptide(L)'
;MYEIYRRYSSLEQIPADIRRRVETDTFRASFEKIWEDTVRFFQERDPGQIERAHRDPKHKMALVFRWYLGKAGRWAVTGEKGRELDYQIFCGPAMGSFNAWTRGSFLEDPGNRTVSQIAFNLLEGAAVISRAQQLRGCGVAIPAEAFLYGPKKYRLSGEGKSDG
;
A
#
# COMPACT_ATOMS: atom_id res chain seq x y z
N MET A 1 12.33 0.67 13.20
CA MET A 1 12.00 2.06 13.58
C MET A 1 11.11 2.18 14.81
N TYR A 2 9.92 1.57 14.83
CA TYR A 2 9.02 1.66 15.99
C TYR A 2 9.68 1.18 17.30
N GLU A 3 10.40 0.07 17.27
CA GLU A 3 11.14 -0.44 18.44
C GLU A 3 12.25 0.52 18.93
N ILE A 4 12.96 1.17 18.00
CA ILE A 4 13.98 2.18 18.35
C ILE A 4 13.31 3.37 19.02
N TYR A 5 12.20 3.84 18.46
CA TYR A 5 11.42 4.97 19.01
C TYR A 5 10.87 4.66 20.42
N ARG A 6 10.46 3.42 20.67
CA ARG A 6 9.98 3.00 22.00
C ARG A 6 11.11 2.93 23.02
N ARG A 7 12.27 2.41 22.61
CA ARG A 7 13.39 2.10 23.50
C ARG A 7 14.21 3.32 23.91
N TYR A 8 14.36 4.30 23.03
CA TYR A 8 15.21 5.48 23.26
C TYR A 8 14.36 6.76 23.39
N SER A 9 14.92 7.78 24.03
CA SER A 9 14.24 9.08 24.22
C SER A 9 14.75 10.17 23.27
N SER A 10 15.82 9.92 22.51
CA SER A 10 16.32 10.83 21.47
C SER A 10 17.16 10.08 20.43
N LEU A 11 17.53 10.76 19.34
CA LEU A 11 18.41 10.22 18.29
C LEU A 11 19.84 9.96 18.81
N GLU A 12 20.30 10.80 19.73
CA GLU A 12 21.64 10.77 20.32
C GLU A 12 21.82 9.61 21.30
N GLN A 13 20.71 9.09 21.87
CA GLN A 13 20.72 7.92 22.74
C GLN A 13 20.77 6.59 21.97
N ILE A 14 20.62 6.60 20.65
CA ILE A 14 20.67 5.38 19.83
C ILE A 14 22.14 4.91 19.76
N PRO A 15 22.44 3.66 20.15
CA PRO A 15 23.78 3.07 20.02
C PRO A 15 24.34 3.22 18.61
N ALA A 16 25.64 3.50 18.51
CA ALA A 16 26.30 3.85 17.25
C ALA A 16 26.18 2.75 16.17
N ASP A 17 26.14 1.48 16.56
CA ASP A 17 25.96 0.35 15.63
C ASP A 17 24.53 0.30 15.05
N ILE A 18 23.51 0.60 15.87
CA ILE A 18 22.11 0.66 15.45
C ILE A 18 21.92 1.87 14.55
N ARG A 19 22.43 3.03 14.98
CA ARG A 19 22.37 4.27 14.22
C ARG A 19 22.98 4.09 12.83
N ARG A 20 24.21 3.55 12.75
CA ARG A 20 24.91 3.33 11.48
C ARG A 20 24.08 2.47 10.53
N ARG A 21 23.55 1.34 10.99
CA ARG A 21 22.69 0.47 10.16
C ARG A 21 21.44 1.17 9.66
N VAL A 22 20.78 1.96 10.49
CA VAL A 22 19.60 2.72 10.06
C VAL A 22 19.98 3.74 8.99
N GLU A 23 21.07 4.48 9.18
CA GLU A 23 21.55 5.49 8.24
C GLU A 23 21.99 4.88 6.90
N THR A 24 22.66 3.73 6.91
CA THR A 24 23.16 3.07 5.69
C THR A 24 22.09 2.24 4.98
N ASP A 25 21.42 1.35 5.71
CA ASP A 25 20.65 0.26 5.11
C ASP A 25 19.20 0.69 4.82
N THR A 26 18.65 1.55 5.68
CA THR A 26 17.24 1.99 5.59
C THR A 26 17.14 3.38 4.98
N PHE A 27 17.77 4.36 5.63
CA PHE A 27 17.64 5.77 5.24
C PHE A 27 18.48 6.12 4.02
N ARG A 28 19.66 5.49 3.89
CA ARG A 28 20.70 5.86 2.92
C ARG A 28 21.06 7.35 3.02
N ALA A 29 21.03 7.87 4.25
CA ALA A 29 21.32 9.25 4.63
C ALA A 29 21.51 9.33 6.15
N SER A 30 22.28 10.30 6.63
CA SER A 30 22.43 10.53 8.08
C SER A 30 21.15 11.09 8.70
N PHE A 31 21.01 10.92 10.02
CA PHE A 31 19.92 11.54 10.77
C PHE A 31 19.94 13.06 10.69
N GLU A 32 21.12 13.69 10.64
CA GLU A 32 21.26 15.13 10.49
C GLU A 32 20.70 15.59 9.14
N LYS A 33 21.06 14.89 8.06
CA LYS A 33 20.57 15.23 6.72
C LYS A 33 19.04 15.12 6.63
N ILE A 34 18.48 14.06 7.20
CA ILE A 34 17.02 13.88 7.23
C ILE A 34 16.35 14.94 8.11
N TRP A 35 16.98 15.33 9.22
CA TRP A 35 16.47 16.40 10.05
C TRP A 35 16.45 17.74 9.31
N GLU A 36 17.50 18.10 8.57
CA GLU A 36 17.53 19.29 7.72
C GLU A 36 16.40 19.30 6.67
N ASP A 37 16.21 18.18 5.97
CA ASP A 37 15.14 18.04 4.98
C ASP A 37 13.75 18.14 5.64
N THR A 38 13.62 17.61 6.86
CA THR A 38 12.40 17.67 7.67
C THR A 38 12.10 19.10 8.13
N VAL A 39 13.10 19.84 8.60
CA VAL A 39 12.99 21.26 8.95
C VAL A 39 12.53 22.05 7.73
N ARG A 40 13.18 21.88 6.58
CA ARG A 40 12.78 22.57 5.34
C ARG A 40 11.32 22.29 4.97
N PHE A 41 10.89 21.03 5.09
CA PHE A 41 9.51 20.65 4.81
C PHE A 41 8.49 21.29 5.75
N PHE A 42 8.78 21.34 7.06
CA PHE A 42 7.86 21.90 8.05
C PHE A 42 7.93 23.42 8.16
N GLN A 43 9.03 24.06 7.78
CA GLN A 43 9.20 25.52 7.83
C GLN A 43 8.11 26.26 7.04
N GLU A 44 7.67 25.69 5.91
CA GLU A 44 6.63 26.29 5.07
C GLU A 44 5.20 25.85 5.46
N ARG A 45 5.06 24.76 6.23
CA ARG A 45 3.78 24.06 6.44
C ARG A 45 3.26 24.15 7.87
N ASP A 46 4.14 23.89 8.83
CA ASP A 46 3.84 23.88 10.25
C ASP A 46 5.15 24.07 11.06
N PRO A 47 5.63 25.32 11.20
CA PRO A 47 6.83 25.63 12.00
C PRO A 47 6.74 25.17 13.46
N GLY A 48 5.53 25.01 14.00
CA GLY A 48 5.31 24.53 15.36
C GLY A 48 5.87 23.14 15.63
N GLN A 49 5.96 22.27 14.59
CA GLN A 49 6.64 20.97 14.72
C GLN A 49 8.14 21.13 15.00
N ILE A 50 8.78 22.13 14.40
CA ILE A 50 10.21 22.41 14.56
C ILE A 50 10.45 22.94 15.98
N GLU A 51 9.66 23.91 16.42
CA GLU A 51 9.73 24.46 17.78
C GLU A 51 9.54 23.37 18.85
N ARG A 52 8.56 22.48 18.65
CA ARG A 52 8.34 21.34 19.54
C ARG A 52 9.53 20.39 19.52
N ALA A 53 10.09 20.08 18.36
CA ALA A 53 11.23 19.17 18.23
C ALA A 53 12.50 19.71 18.91
N HIS A 54 12.65 21.04 19.00
CA HIS A 54 13.74 21.65 19.78
C HIS A 54 13.58 21.45 21.29
N ARG A 55 12.34 21.37 21.81
CA ARG A 55 12.03 21.17 23.24
C ARG A 55 11.88 19.70 23.62
N ASP A 56 11.52 18.86 22.66
CA ASP A 56 11.23 17.43 22.83
C ASP A 56 12.08 16.60 21.85
N PRO A 57 13.25 16.08 22.30
CA PRO A 57 14.12 15.25 21.49
C PRO A 57 13.45 13.96 20.98
N LYS A 58 12.44 13.46 21.71
CA LYS A 58 11.67 12.27 21.27
C LYS A 58 10.75 12.63 20.12
N HIS A 59 10.18 13.83 20.13
CA HIS A 59 9.43 14.35 18.99
C HIS A 59 10.32 14.55 17.76
N LYS A 60 11.53 15.11 17.91
CA LYS A 60 12.52 15.21 16.82
C LYS A 60 12.79 13.83 16.19
N MET A 61 13.04 12.82 17.03
CA MET A 61 13.23 11.43 16.57
C MET A 61 12.00 10.91 15.80
N ALA A 62 10.78 11.16 16.30
CA ALA A 62 9.55 10.78 15.63
C ALA A 62 9.44 11.40 14.23
N LEU A 63 9.76 12.68 14.08
CA LEU A 63 9.70 13.38 12.79
C LEU A 63 10.71 12.79 11.80
N VAL A 64 11.95 12.53 12.24
CA VAL A 64 12.98 11.88 11.42
C VAL A 64 12.55 10.47 10.98
N PHE A 65 11.89 9.69 11.83
CA PHE A 65 11.38 8.37 11.43
C PHE A 65 10.15 8.45 10.52
N ARG A 66 9.26 9.42 10.75
CA ARG A 66 8.09 9.66 9.90
C ARG A 66 8.46 10.13 8.51
N TRP A 67 9.60 10.79 8.32
CA TRP A 67 10.14 11.10 7.00
C TRP A 67 10.22 9.84 6.13
N TYR A 68 10.79 8.75 6.66
CA TYR A 68 10.92 7.49 5.92
C TYR A 68 9.57 6.85 5.62
N LEU A 69 8.67 6.78 6.61
CA LEU A 69 7.32 6.25 6.40
C LEU A 69 6.55 7.03 5.33
N GLY A 70 6.68 8.35 5.33
CA GLY A 70 6.07 9.21 4.29
C GLY A 70 6.72 9.01 2.92
N LYS A 71 8.05 8.87 2.87
CA LYS A 71 8.79 8.63 1.62
C LYS A 71 8.51 7.25 1.03
N ALA A 72 8.45 6.21 1.85
CA ALA A 72 8.19 4.82 1.45
C ALA A 72 6.88 4.67 0.64
N GLY A 73 5.82 5.36 1.07
CA GLY A 73 4.57 5.42 0.30
C GLY A 73 4.72 6.17 -1.02
N ARG A 74 5.42 7.32 -1.03
CA ARG A 74 5.67 8.09 -2.25
C ARG A 74 6.52 7.31 -3.26
N TRP A 75 7.57 6.64 -2.80
CA TRP A 75 8.46 5.84 -3.66
C TRP A 75 7.69 4.72 -4.37
N ALA A 76 6.74 4.08 -3.69
CA ALA A 76 5.86 3.09 -4.30
C ALA A 76 4.98 3.69 -5.41
N VAL A 77 4.44 4.89 -5.20
CA VAL A 77 3.59 5.59 -6.19
C VAL A 77 4.39 6.05 -7.40
N THR A 78 5.60 6.58 -7.20
CA THR A 78 6.42 7.12 -8.29
C THR A 78 7.28 6.06 -8.98
N GLY A 79 7.36 4.84 -8.44
CA GLY A 79 8.25 3.80 -8.96
C GLY A 79 9.73 4.18 -8.82
N GLU A 80 10.12 4.80 -7.69
CA GLU A 80 11.48 5.25 -7.43
C GLU A 80 12.48 4.08 -7.55
N LYS A 81 13.39 4.16 -8.52
CA LYS A 81 14.37 3.10 -8.81
C LYS A 81 15.41 2.99 -7.69
N GLY A 82 15.75 1.75 -7.32
CA GLY A 82 16.67 1.45 -6.24
C GLY A 82 16.04 1.50 -4.84
N ARG A 83 14.75 1.86 -4.72
CA ARG A 83 13.97 1.89 -3.46
C ARG A 83 12.89 0.81 -3.41
N GLU A 84 12.93 -0.17 -4.31
CA GLU A 84 11.88 -1.19 -4.48
C GLU A 84 11.61 -1.97 -3.19
N LEU A 85 12.65 -2.27 -2.41
CA LEU A 85 12.52 -2.95 -1.10
C LEU A 85 11.94 -2.07 0.00
N ASP A 86 11.92 -0.75 -0.20
CA ASP A 86 11.42 0.24 0.75
C ASP A 86 9.97 0.64 0.44
N TYR A 87 9.34 0.06 -0.60
CA TYR A 87 7.99 0.42 -1.00
C TYR A 87 6.96 0.02 0.05
N GLN A 88 6.24 1.00 0.57
CA GLN A 88 5.10 0.76 1.44
C GLN A 88 3.83 0.59 0.59
N ILE A 89 3.49 -0.67 0.29
CA ILE A 89 2.28 -1.03 -0.47
C ILE A 89 1.20 -1.47 0.52
N PHE A 90 0.13 -0.67 0.64
CA PHE A 90 -1.03 -1.05 1.42
C PHE A 90 -1.83 -2.10 0.66
N CYS A 91 -1.76 -3.34 1.12
CA CYS A 91 -2.53 -4.44 0.58
C CYS A 91 -3.02 -5.36 1.71
N GLY A 92 -4.07 -6.11 1.41
CA GLY A 92 -4.67 -7.07 2.33
C GLY A 92 -4.90 -8.43 1.66
N PRO A 93 -5.37 -9.43 2.42
CA PRO A 93 -5.58 -10.79 1.93
C PRO A 93 -6.54 -10.85 0.72
N ALA A 94 -7.46 -9.89 0.61
CA ALA A 94 -8.36 -9.76 -0.53
C ALA A 94 -7.62 -9.68 -1.88
N MET A 95 -6.46 -9.01 -1.93
CA MET A 95 -5.64 -8.95 -3.14
C MET A 95 -5.08 -10.32 -3.51
N GLY A 96 -4.68 -11.13 -2.51
CA GLY A 96 -4.23 -12.50 -2.72
C GLY A 96 -5.36 -13.42 -3.22
N SER A 97 -6.53 -13.35 -2.58
CA SER A 97 -7.72 -14.10 -3.03
C SER A 97 -8.14 -13.71 -4.45
N PHE A 98 -8.09 -12.40 -4.77
CA PHE A 98 -8.35 -11.91 -6.12
C PHE A 98 -7.35 -12.48 -7.13
N ASN A 99 -6.04 -12.43 -6.85
CA ASN A 99 -5.01 -13.00 -7.73
C ASN A 99 -5.17 -14.51 -7.94
N ALA A 100 -5.57 -15.25 -6.90
CA ALA A 100 -5.85 -16.68 -7.03
C ALA A 100 -7.06 -16.94 -7.94
N TRP A 101 -8.12 -16.15 -7.77
CA TRP A 101 -9.33 -16.23 -8.58
C TRP A 101 -9.11 -15.80 -10.05
N THR A 102 -8.16 -14.91 -10.35
CA THR A 102 -7.84 -14.49 -11.72
C THR A 102 -6.85 -15.39 -12.46
N ARG A 103 -6.24 -16.38 -11.80
CA ARG A 103 -5.24 -17.27 -12.40
C ARG A 103 -5.79 -17.99 -13.63
N GLY A 104 -5.01 -18.01 -14.72
CA GLY A 104 -5.38 -18.62 -16.01
C GLY A 104 -6.38 -17.80 -16.83
N SER A 105 -6.77 -16.60 -16.37
CA SER A 105 -7.71 -15.72 -17.06
C SER A 105 -7.02 -14.49 -17.66
N PHE A 106 -7.75 -13.72 -18.46
CA PHE A 106 -7.27 -12.43 -18.98
C PHE A 106 -6.94 -11.41 -17.87
N LEU A 107 -7.54 -11.52 -16.68
CA LEU A 107 -7.25 -10.68 -15.52
C LEU A 107 -6.01 -11.14 -14.72
N GLU A 108 -5.36 -12.24 -15.10
CA GLU A 108 -4.10 -12.66 -14.47
C GLU A 108 -3.05 -11.55 -14.62
N ASP A 109 -2.90 -11.02 -15.84
CA ASP A 109 -2.06 -9.87 -16.15
C ASP A 109 -2.64 -8.57 -15.54
N PRO A 110 -1.91 -7.89 -14.63
CA PRO A 110 -2.32 -6.59 -14.10
C PRO A 110 -2.62 -5.52 -15.15
N GLY A 111 -2.00 -5.57 -16.33
CA GLY A 111 -2.27 -4.61 -17.42
C GLY A 111 -3.71 -4.66 -17.95
N ASN A 112 -4.39 -5.81 -17.81
CA ASN A 112 -5.78 -5.98 -18.22
C ASN A 112 -6.80 -5.61 -17.13
N ARG A 113 -6.33 -5.23 -15.94
CA ARG A 113 -7.17 -5.00 -14.76
C ARG A 113 -7.69 -3.57 -14.74
N THR A 114 -8.83 -3.35 -15.39
CA THR A 114 -9.57 -2.09 -15.24
C THR A 114 -10.55 -2.19 -14.06
N VAL A 115 -10.77 -1.08 -13.36
CA VAL A 115 -11.71 -1.01 -12.23
C VAL A 115 -13.10 -1.52 -12.64
N SER A 116 -13.55 -1.13 -13.83
CA SER A 116 -14.86 -1.52 -14.36
C SER A 116 -14.95 -3.03 -14.63
N GLN A 117 -13.95 -3.64 -15.28
CA GLN A 117 -13.95 -5.09 -15.53
C GLN A 117 -13.93 -5.89 -14.23
N ILE A 118 -13.15 -5.46 -13.24
CA ILE A 118 -13.09 -6.08 -11.92
C ILE A 118 -14.45 -5.99 -11.23
N ALA A 119 -15.00 -4.78 -11.13
CA ALA A 119 -16.27 -4.54 -10.44
C ALA A 119 -17.41 -5.35 -11.04
N PHE A 120 -17.55 -5.36 -12.37
CA PHE A 120 -18.59 -6.14 -13.04
C PHE A 120 -18.44 -7.63 -12.81
N ASN A 121 -17.22 -8.17 -12.88
CA ASN A 121 -17.03 -9.59 -12.60
C ASN A 121 -17.36 -9.97 -11.15
N LEU A 122 -17.01 -9.12 -10.18
CA LEU A 122 -17.34 -9.38 -8.77
C LEU A 122 -18.84 -9.32 -8.53
N LEU A 123 -19.53 -8.32 -9.11
CA LEU A 123 -20.97 -8.15 -8.97
C LEU A 123 -21.75 -9.27 -9.68
N GLU A 124 -21.40 -9.57 -10.93
CA GLU A 124 -22.05 -10.66 -11.67
C GLU A 124 -21.78 -12.01 -11.00
N GLY A 125 -20.54 -12.27 -10.58
CA GLY A 125 -20.20 -13.49 -9.87
C GLY A 125 -20.99 -13.65 -8.58
N ALA A 126 -21.12 -12.57 -7.80
CA ALA A 126 -21.94 -12.56 -6.60
C ALA A 126 -23.43 -12.83 -6.92
N ALA A 127 -23.98 -12.25 -8.00
CA ALA A 127 -25.35 -12.46 -8.42
C ALA A 127 -25.62 -13.91 -8.83
N VAL A 128 -24.74 -14.49 -9.66
CA VAL A 128 -24.82 -15.88 -10.12
C VAL A 128 -24.75 -16.85 -8.93
N ILE A 129 -23.76 -16.67 -8.06
CA ILE A 129 -23.56 -17.52 -6.87
C ILE A 129 -24.75 -17.39 -5.91
N SER A 130 -25.26 -16.17 -5.68
CA SER A 130 -26.41 -15.95 -4.81
C SER A 130 -27.67 -16.58 -5.38
N ARG A 131 -27.89 -16.48 -6.70
CA ARG A 131 -29.03 -17.11 -7.36
C ARG A 131 -28.96 -18.64 -7.24
N ALA A 132 -27.78 -19.22 -7.46
CA ALA A 132 -27.53 -20.64 -7.30
C ALA A 132 -27.78 -21.12 -5.85
N GLN A 133 -27.34 -20.34 -4.85
CA GLN A 133 -27.61 -20.65 -3.44
C GLN A 133 -29.11 -20.63 -3.12
N GLN A 134 -29.84 -19.63 -3.61
CA GLN A 134 -31.27 -19.52 -3.38
C GLN A 134 -32.05 -20.70 -3.99
N LEU A 135 -31.71 -21.11 -5.22
CA LEU A 135 -32.35 -22.28 -5.86
C LEU A 135 -32.04 -23.57 -5.09
N ARG A 136 -30.79 -23.74 -4.64
CA ARG A 136 -30.41 -24.86 -3.78
C ARG A 136 -31.20 -24.86 -2.47
N GLY A 137 -31.43 -23.70 -1.86
CA GLY A 137 -32.27 -23.54 -0.68
C GLY A 137 -33.73 -23.95 -0.89
N CYS A 138 -34.23 -23.88 -2.13
CA CYS A 138 -35.55 -24.38 -2.53
C CYS A 138 -35.57 -25.87 -2.89
N GLY A 139 -34.48 -26.62 -2.68
CA GLY A 139 -34.40 -28.05 -2.98
C GLY A 139 -34.04 -28.40 -4.43
N VAL A 140 -33.68 -27.40 -5.26
CA VAL A 140 -33.18 -27.66 -6.62
C VAL A 140 -31.77 -28.24 -6.53
N ALA A 141 -31.52 -29.35 -7.24
CA ALA A 141 -30.19 -29.96 -7.34
C ALA A 141 -29.25 -29.09 -8.19
N ILE A 142 -28.59 -28.12 -7.56
CA ILE A 142 -27.64 -27.23 -8.22
C ILE A 142 -26.22 -27.84 -8.21
N PRO A 143 -25.59 -28.06 -9.38
CA PRO A 143 -24.25 -28.61 -9.49
C PRO A 143 -23.19 -27.69 -8.86
N ALA A 144 -22.05 -28.24 -8.43
CA ALA A 144 -21.01 -27.48 -7.72
C ALA A 144 -20.38 -26.40 -8.61
N GLU A 145 -20.30 -26.67 -9.90
CA GLU A 145 -19.76 -25.81 -10.94
C GLU A 145 -20.54 -24.50 -11.07
N ALA A 146 -21.82 -24.47 -10.68
CA ALA A 146 -22.62 -23.24 -10.67
C ALA A 146 -22.12 -22.21 -9.64
N PHE A 147 -21.30 -22.63 -8.67
CA PHE A 147 -20.66 -21.75 -7.69
C PHE A 147 -19.25 -21.34 -8.09
N LEU A 148 -18.73 -21.90 -9.18
CA LEU A 148 -17.41 -21.60 -9.73
C LEU A 148 -17.53 -20.53 -10.80
N TYR A 149 -17.74 -19.28 -10.37
CA TYR A 149 -17.74 -18.15 -11.28
C TYR A 149 -16.30 -17.64 -11.49
N GLY A 150 -15.80 -17.73 -12.72
CA GLY A 150 -14.49 -17.19 -13.12
C GLY A 150 -14.59 -15.86 -13.88
N PRO A 151 -13.46 -15.14 -14.06
CA PRO A 151 -13.43 -13.89 -14.82
C PRO A 151 -13.91 -14.04 -16.27
N LYS A 152 -14.77 -13.11 -16.71
CA LYS A 152 -15.28 -12.97 -18.07
C LYS A 152 -15.01 -11.55 -18.57
N LYS A 153 -14.76 -11.42 -19.88
CA LYS A 153 -14.56 -10.12 -20.50
C LYS A 153 -15.92 -9.49 -20.82
N TYR A 154 -16.25 -8.41 -20.15
CA TYR A 154 -17.48 -7.65 -20.41
C TYR A 154 -17.25 -6.58 -21.47
N ARG A 155 -18.25 -6.30 -22.29
CA ARG A 155 -18.25 -5.11 -23.14
C ARG A 155 -18.90 -3.97 -22.34
N LEU A 156 -18.08 -3.09 -21.79
CA LEU A 156 -18.53 -1.99 -20.92
C LEU A 156 -18.57 -0.67 -21.69
N SER A 157 -19.66 0.08 -21.52
CA SER A 157 -19.85 1.39 -22.15
C SER A 157 -18.83 2.39 -21.60
N GLY A 158 -17.80 2.75 -22.37
CA GLY A 158 -16.78 3.72 -21.96
C GLY A 158 -15.36 3.44 -22.48
N GLU A 159 -15.07 2.24 -22.98
CA GLU A 159 -13.74 1.83 -23.48
C GLU A 159 -13.40 2.41 -24.89
N GLY A 160 -14.00 3.54 -25.29
CA GLY A 160 -13.88 4.10 -26.65
C GLY A 160 -13.61 5.61 -26.74
N LYS A 161 -13.20 6.28 -25.66
CA LYS A 161 -12.78 7.69 -25.71
C LYS A 161 -11.53 7.94 -24.86
N SER A 162 -10.36 7.58 -25.39
CA SER A 162 -9.09 8.18 -24.98
C SER A 162 -8.04 7.90 -26.05
N ASP A 163 -8.13 8.62 -27.16
CA ASP A 163 -6.99 9.02 -28.00
C ASP A 163 -7.36 10.40 -28.54
N GLY A 164 -6.73 11.43 -27.95
CA GLY A 164 -6.89 12.85 -28.25
C GLY A 164 -5.87 13.65 -27.47
#